data_AF-A0A7J9EFX6-F1
#
_entry.id   AF-A0A7J9EFX6-F1
#
_cell.length_a   1.000
_cell.length_b   1.000
_cell.length_c   1.000
_cell.angle_alpha   90.00
_cell.angle_beta   90.00
_cell.angle_gamma   90.00
#
_symmetry.space_group_name_H-M   'P 1'
#
loop_
_entity.id
_entity.type
_entity.pdbx_description
1 polymer ?
#
loop_
_entity_poly.entity_id
_entity_poly.type
_entity_poly.pdbx_seq_one_letter_code
_entity_poly.pdbx_strand_id
1 'polypeptide(L)'
;LRCSSYLVLTSCRFDRHVHGKKVLVVTNTTIADLYLDKVVDALTKGNPNVSVENVILPDGEKYKNMETLMKVFDKAIESRLDRRCTFVALGGGVIGDMCGFAAAAFLRGVNFIQIPTTVMAQVDSSVGGKTGINHPLGKNLIGAFYQPQCVLIDTDTLNTLPDRELASGLAEVIKYGLIRDAEFFEWQEKNMEKLMASLVLVYSSLSTSTNDITLWCFPHYCNQYILKLYVMRC
;
A
#
# COMPACT_ATOMS: atom_id res chain seq x y z
N LEU A 1 -27.99 17.53 2.79
CA LEU A 1 -26.84 17.43 3.72
C LEU A 1 -25.86 16.42 3.12
N ARG A 2 -24.89 16.88 2.31
CA ARG A 2 -23.85 16.01 1.75
C ARG A 2 -22.93 15.62 2.90
N CYS A 3 -22.85 14.33 3.21
CA CYS A 3 -21.92 13.81 4.19
C CYS A 3 -20.49 14.16 3.72
N SER A 4 -19.74 14.83 4.58
CA SER A 4 -18.42 15.37 4.31
C SER A 4 -17.40 14.24 4.07
N SER A 5 -16.58 14.38 3.04
CA SER A 5 -15.58 13.45 2.50
C SER A 5 -14.37 13.16 3.41
N TYR A 6 -14.58 12.98 4.72
CA TYR A 6 -13.54 13.17 5.75
C TYR A 6 -13.20 11.95 6.62
N LEU A 7 -13.61 10.73 6.28
CA LEU A 7 -13.70 9.67 7.29
C LEU A 7 -13.18 8.29 6.87
N VAL A 8 -11.89 8.16 6.54
CA VAL A 8 -11.26 6.83 6.39
C VAL A 8 -9.86 6.80 7.05
N LEU A 9 -8.87 7.54 6.56
CA LEU A 9 -7.53 7.61 7.20
C LEU A 9 -7.54 8.20 8.64
N THR A 10 -8.49 9.09 8.95
CA THR A 10 -8.65 9.75 10.27
C THR A 10 -9.14 8.82 11.38
N SER A 11 -9.74 7.68 11.04
CA SER A 11 -10.27 6.69 12.00
C SER A 11 -9.25 5.58 12.31
N CYS A 12 -8.21 5.44 11.49
CA CYS A 12 -7.26 4.35 11.61
C CYS A 12 -6.31 4.57 12.79
N ARG A 13 -6.27 3.58 13.67
CA ARG A 13 -5.40 3.54 14.85
C ARG A 13 -3.96 3.16 14.48
N PHE A 14 -3.24 4.09 13.85
CA PHE A 14 -1.81 3.95 13.55
C PHE A 14 -0.96 3.68 14.81
N ASP A 15 -1.44 4.11 15.99
CA ASP A 15 -0.83 3.89 17.30
C ASP A 15 -0.54 2.41 17.61
N ARG A 16 -1.28 1.48 17.00
CA ARG A 16 -1.06 0.04 17.19
C ARG A 16 0.07 -0.56 16.35
N HIS A 17 0.45 0.12 15.27
CA HIS A 17 1.40 -0.39 14.27
C HIS A 17 2.70 0.43 14.19
N VAL A 18 2.68 1.66 14.69
CA VAL A 18 3.85 2.50 14.85
C VAL A 18 4.42 2.28 16.25
N HIS A 19 5.42 1.40 16.35
CA HIS A 19 6.04 1.03 17.64
C HIS A 19 7.10 2.02 18.15
N GLY A 20 7.38 3.10 17.41
CA GLY A 20 8.39 4.10 17.76
C GLY A 20 7.90 5.53 17.61
N LYS A 21 8.81 6.48 17.76
CA LYS A 21 8.51 7.93 17.71
C LYS A 21 8.81 8.58 16.36
N LYS A 22 9.54 7.89 15.48
CA LYS A 22 9.94 8.42 14.18
C LYS A 22 9.33 7.63 13.05
N VAL A 23 8.70 8.32 12.10
CA VAL A 23 8.12 7.72 10.91
C VAL A 23 8.74 8.35 9.67
N LEU A 24 9.02 7.53 8.65
CA LEU A 24 9.46 7.98 7.34
C LEU A 24 8.42 7.59 6.29
N VAL A 25 7.71 8.57 5.73
CA VAL A 25 6.78 8.34 4.62
C VAL A 25 7.55 8.37 3.31
N VAL A 26 7.52 7.26 2.56
CA VAL A 26 8.11 7.16 1.23
C VAL A 26 6.98 7.14 0.21
N THR A 27 7.00 8.09 -0.72
CA THR A 27 5.99 8.26 -1.79
C THR A 27 6.66 8.71 -3.08
N ASN A 28 5.89 8.94 -4.14
CA ASN A 28 6.37 9.54 -5.38
C ASN A 28 5.80 10.96 -5.59
N THR A 29 6.31 11.65 -6.62
CA THR A 29 5.87 13.01 -6.98
C THR A 29 4.37 13.12 -7.26
N THR A 30 3.73 12.08 -7.79
CA THR A 30 2.30 12.11 -8.17
C THR A 30 1.38 11.91 -6.97
N ILE A 31 1.73 10.96 -6.08
CA ILE A 31 0.93 10.56 -4.92
C ILE A 31 1.13 11.53 -3.76
N ALA A 32 2.29 12.19 -3.67
CA ALA A 32 2.57 13.18 -2.64
C ALA A 32 1.50 14.27 -2.59
N ASP A 33 1.23 14.91 -3.73
CA ASP A 33 0.28 16.03 -3.85
C ASP A 33 -1.17 15.65 -3.51
N LEU A 34 -1.51 14.36 -3.59
CA LEU A 34 -2.87 13.86 -3.36
C LEU A 34 -3.12 13.44 -1.91
N TYR A 35 -2.13 12.78 -1.28
CA TYR A 35 -2.37 12.01 -0.06
C TYR A 35 -1.32 12.19 1.05
N LEU A 36 -0.16 12.81 0.78
CA LEU A 36 0.91 12.90 1.79
C LEU A 36 0.45 13.64 3.04
N ASP A 37 -0.12 14.84 2.88
CA ASP A 37 -0.56 15.67 4.01
C ASP A 37 -1.62 14.94 4.85
N LYS A 38 -2.57 14.25 4.20
CA LYS A 38 -3.59 13.45 4.89
C LYS A 38 -2.98 12.34 5.74
N VAL A 39 -1.94 11.66 5.24
CA VAL A 39 -1.25 10.59 5.97
C VAL A 39 -0.41 11.16 7.11
N VAL A 40 0.31 12.27 6.89
CA VAL A 40 1.08 12.96 7.94
C VAL A 40 0.15 13.43 9.06
N ASP A 41 -0.99 14.03 8.71
CA ASP A 41 -2.01 14.44 9.68
C ASP A 41 -2.54 13.23 10.45
N ALA A 42 -2.85 12.12 9.79
CA ALA A 42 -3.34 10.91 10.45
C ALA A 42 -2.30 10.28 11.40
N LEU A 43 -1.00 10.38 11.09
CA LEU A 43 0.08 9.87 11.92
C LEU A 43 0.38 10.74 13.14
N THR A 44 0.17 12.06 13.04
CA THR A 44 0.57 13.03 14.07
C THR A 44 -0.59 13.52 14.93
N LYS A 45 -1.80 13.57 14.38
CA LYS A 45 -3.00 14.07 15.08
C LYS A 45 -3.34 13.16 16.26
N GLY A 46 -3.29 13.73 17.46
CA GLY A 46 -3.54 12.99 18.70
C GLY A 46 -2.35 12.15 19.20
N ASN A 47 -1.20 12.20 18.52
CA ASN A 47 0.02 11.51 18.93
C ASN A 47 1.23 12.47 18.96
N PRO A 48 1.35 13.31 20.01
CA PRO A 48 2.38 14.36 20.09
C PRO A 48 3.81 13.83 20.16
N ASN A 49 3.99 12.51 20.34
CA ASN A 49 5.30 11.86 20.43
C ASN A 49 5.81 11.34 19.08
N VAL A 50 5.02 11.41 18.02
CA VAL A 50 5.40 10.95 16.68
C VAL A 50 5.86 12.13 15.83
N SER A 51 7.09 12.06 15.34
CA SER A 51 7.63 12.94 14.31
C SER A 51 7.66 12.23 12.96
N VAL A 52 7.17 12.90 11.92
CA VAL A 52 7.13 12.36 10.56
C VAL A 52 8.10 13.10 9.65
N GLU A 53 8.90 12.34 8.93
CA GLU A 53 9.75 12.79 7.82
C GLU A 53 9.20 12.17 6.53
N ASN A 54 9.54 12.73 5.37
CA ASN A 54 9.14 12.16 4.09
C ASN A 54 10.26 12.15 3.05
N VAL A 55 10.13 11.24 2.08
CA VAL A 55 10.94 11.14 0.87
C VAL A 55 10.01 11.05 -0.33
N ILE A 56 10.19 11.97 -1.28
CA ILE A 56 9.44 11.99 -2.53
C ILE A 56 10.36 11.49 -3.64
N LEU A 57 10.05 10.32 -4.19
CA LEU A 57 10.75 9.68 -5.29
C LEU A 57 10.17 10.11 -6.64
N PRO A 58 10.94 10.05 -7.74
CA PRO A 58 10.38 10.25 -9.07
C PRO A 58 9.40 9.12 -9.43
N ASP A 59 8.30 9.47 -10.10
CA ASP A 59 7.25 8.51 -10.45
C ASP A 59 7.57 7.65 -11.69
N GLY A 60 7.30 6.35 -11.61
CA GLY A 60 7.38 5.39 -12.71
C GLY A 60 8.33 4.21 -12.48
N GLU A 61 7.99 3.07 -13.10
CA GLU A 61 8.74 1.79 -13.01
C GLU A 61 10.22 1.91 -13.39
N LYS A 62 10.58 2.84 -14.28
CA LYS A 62 11.97 3.08 -14.69
C LYS A 62 12.89 3.53 -13.54
N TYR A 63 12.31 4.12 -12.51
CA TYR A 63 13.01 4.56 -11.30
C TYR A 63 13.06 3.50 -10.21
N LYS A 64 12.46 2.32 -10.43
CA LYS A 64 12.51 1.20 -9.51
C LYS A 64 13.88 0.51 -9.53
N ASN A 65 14.92 1.20 -9.08
CA ASN A 65 16.32 0.79 -9.16
C ASN A 65 17.09 1.19 -7.89
N MET A 66 18.35 0.72 -7.78
CA MET A 66 19.18 0.96 -6.59
C MET A 66 19.50 2.45 -6.39
N GLU A 67 19.76 3.19 -7.46
CA GLU A 67 20.06 4.63 -7.39
C GLU A 67 18.93 5.42 -6.73
N THR A 68 17.69 5.14 -7.12
CA THR A 68 16.53 5.81 -6.53
C THR A 68 16.27 5.32 -5.10
N LEU A 69 16.53 4.04 -4.82
CA LEU A 69 16.42 3.48 -3.48
C LEU A 69 17.40 4.13 -2.48
N MET A 70 18.60 4.52 -2.93
CA MET A 70 19.58 5.20 -2.08
C MET A 70 19.06 6.49 -1.46
N LYS A 71 18.20 7.24 -2.16
CA LYS A 71 17.56 8.45 -1.63
C LYS A 71 16.75 8.19 -0.34
N VAL A 72 16.17 7.00 -0.21
CA VAL A 72 15.45 6.58 1.00
C VAL A 72 16.44 6.37 2.15
N PHE A 73 17.57 5.71 1.88
CA PHE A 73 18.62 5.50 2.89
C PHE A 73 19.28 6.81 3.30
N ASP A 74 19.59 7.69 2.35
CA ASP A 74 20.21 8.99 2.59
C ASP A 74 19.35 9.81 3.54
N LYS A 75 18.06 10.00 3.22
CA LYS A 75 17.13 10.72 4.11
C LYS A 75 16.99 10.05 5.48
N ALA A 76 16.91 8.71 5.54
CA ALA A 76 16.80 8.00 6.81
C ALA A 76 18.02 8.21 7.71
N ILE A 77 19.23 8.25 7.13
CA ILE A 77 20.48 8.49 7.85
C ILE A 77 20.60 9.95 8.27
N GLU A 78 20.30 10.89 7.36
CA GLU A 78 20.31 12.34 7.63
C GLU A 78 19.36 12.73 8.77
N SER A 79 18.14 12.17 8.76
CA SER A 79 17.14 12.35 9.83
C SER A 79 17.44 11.54 11.11
N ARG A 80 18.58 10.84 11.15
CA ARG A 80 19.06 10.02 12.27
C ARG A 80 17.98 9.05 12.76
N LEU A 81 17.36 8.34 11.84
CA LEU A 81 16.38 7.30 12.17
C LEU A 81 17.09 6.12 12.85
N ASP A 82 16.41 5.50 13.80
CA ASP A 82 16.91 4.35 14.56
C ASP A 82 16.09 3.09 14.29
N ARG A 83 16.44 1.98 14.95
CA ARG A 83 15.79 0.66 14.75
C ARG A 83 14.30 0.64 15.13
N ARG A 84 13.80 1.62 15.87
CA ARG A 84 12.39 1.75 16.26
C ARG A 84 11.61 2.60 15.28
N CYS A 85 12.25 3.20 14.26
CA CYS A 85 11.51 3.93 13.24
C CYS A 85 10.56 3.01 12.46
N THR A 86 9.55 3.62 11.86
CA THR A 86 8.60 2.92 10.98
C THR A 86 8.59 3.58 9.62
N PHE A 87 8.79 2.81 8.56
CA PHE A 87 8.65 3.31 7.19
C PHE A 87 7.19 3.15 6.76
N VAL A 88 6.65 4.11 6.02
CA VAL A 88 5.30 4.06 5.47
C VAL A 88 5.39 4.15 3.97
N ALA A 89 5.03 3.08 3.27
CA ALA A 89 4.94 3.06 1.82
C ALA A 89 3.57 3.62 1.40
N LEU A 90 3.55 4.84 0.85
CA LEU A 90 2.34 5.48 0.36
C LEU A 90 2.39 5.55 -1.18
N GLY A 91 1.60 4.72 -1.86
CA GLY A 91 1.56 4.72 -3.32
C GLY A 91 1.19 3.37 -3.94
N GLY A 92 1.50 3.21 -5.22
CA GLY A 92 1.34 1.94 -5.94
C GLY A 92 2.44 0.91 -5.64
N GLY A 93 2.45 -0.18 -6.40
CA GLY A 93 3.35 -1.33 -6.17
C GLY A 93 4.84 -1.00 -6.30
N VAL A 94 5.20 0.01 -7.11
CA VAL A 94 6.59 0.50 -7.20
C VAL A 94 7.09 1.02 -5.86
N ILE A 95 6.32 1.92 -5.22
CA ILE A 95 6.65 2.47 -3.91
C ILE A 95 6.59 1.38 -2.85
N GLY A 96 5.60 0.48 -2.90
CA GLY A 96 5.50 -0.66 -1.99
C GLY A 96 6.76 -1.52 -1.97
N ASP A 97 7.23 -1.93 -3.15
CA ASP A 97 8.42 -2.77 -3.29
C ASP A 97 9.70 -2.05 -2.87
N MET A 98 9.86 -0.78 -3.27
CA MET A 98 11.04 0.00 -2.92
C MET A 98 11.11 0.31 -1.42
N CYS A 99 10.01 0.82 -0.84
CA CYS A 99 9.95 1.13 0.58
C CYS A 99 10.09 -0.14 1.44
N GLY A 100 9.44 -1.23 1.05
CA GLY A 100 9.58 -2.52 1.73
C GLY A 100 11.01 -3.05 1.72
N PHE A 101 11.71 -2.95 0.58
CA PHE A 101 13.11 -3.38 0.49
C PHE A 101 14.05 -2.44 1.26
N ALA A 102 13.81 -1.13 1.22
CA ALA A 102 14.54 -0.16 2.03
C ALA A 102 14.35 -0.46 3.53
N ALA A 103 13.13 -0.74 3.99
CA ALA A 103 12.85 -1.09 5.38
C ALA A 103 13.54 -2.41 5.80
N ALA A 104 13.59 -3.41 4.90
CA ALA A 104 14.29 -4.66 5.14
C ALA A 104 15.80 -4.48 5.33
N ALA A 105 16.40 -3.58 4.53
CA ALA A 105 17.85 -3.37 4.51
C ALA A 105 18.32 -2.34 5.55
N PHE A 106 17.56 -1.28 5.80
CA PHE A 106 17.95 -0.19 6.69
C PHE A 106 18.15 -0.71 8.12
N LEU A 107 19.34 -0.48 8.67
CA LEU A 107 19.77 -1.04 9.96
C LEU A 107 19.55 -2.56 10.10
N ARG A 108 19.49 -3.30 8.99
CA ARG A 108 19.17 -4.74 8.91
C ARG A 108 17.73 -5.09 9.31
N GLY A 109 16.80 -4.16 9.12
CA GLY A 109 15.38 -4.36 9.34
C GLY A 109 14.80 -3.34 10.32
N VAL A 110 13.82 -2.58 9.83
CA VAL A 110 12.94 -1.70 10.61
C VAL A 110 11.48 -1.95 10.24
N ASN A 111 10.56 -1.58 11.12
CA ASN A 111 9.14 -1.77 10.86
C ASN A 111 8.71 -0.99 9.61
N PHE A 112 7.74 -1.52 8.87
CA PHE A 112 7.08 -0.76 7.82
C PHE A 112 5.59 -1.06 7.71
N ILE A 113 4.85 -0.11 7.15
CA ILE A 113 3.41 -0.16 6.88
C ILE A 113 3.19 0.10 5.40
N GLN A 114 2.20 -0.55 4.80
CA GLN A 114 1.78 -0.26 3.43
C GLN A 114 0.44 0.47 3.40
N ILE A 115 0.36 1.52 2.59
CA ILE A 115 -0.86 2.24 2.22
C ILE A 115 -0.96 2.21 0.68
N PRO A 116 -1.44 1.09 0.11
CA PRO A 116 -1.53 0.92 -1.35
C PRO A 116 -2.63 1.79 -1.97
N THR A 117 -2.27 2.59 -2.98
CA THR A 117 -3.18 3.56 -3.64
C THR A 117 -3.54 3.19 -5.08
N THR A 118 -3.20 1.96 -5.53
CA THR A 118 -3.62 1.44 -6.84
C THR A 118 -4.28 0.09 -6.66
N VAL A 119 -5.20 -0.29 -7.55
CA VAL A 119 -5.87 -1.61 -7.49
C VAL A 119 -4.82 -2.73 -7.50
N MET A 120 -3.86 -2.68 -8.42
CA MET A 120 -2.74 -3.62 -8.49
C MET A 120 -2.02 -3.79 -7.14
N ALA A 121 -1.76 -2.68 -6.44
CA ALA A 121 -1.09 -2.73 -5.16
C ALA A 121 -1.98 -3.29 -4.05
N GLN A 122 -3.25 -2.89 -4.04
CA GLN A 122 -4.24 -3.34 -3.05
C GLN A 122 -4.49 -4.84 -3.13
N VAL A 123 -4.49 -5.42 -4.33
CA VAL A 123 -4.88 -6.82 -4.53
C VAL A 123 -3.72 -7.80 -4.73
N ASP A 124 -2.52 -7.31 -5.09
CA ASP A 124 -1.38 -8.18 -5.39
C ASP A 124 -0.10 -7.82 -4.62
N SER A 125 0.44 -6.62 -4.84
CA SER A 125 1.81 -6.31 -4.36
C SER A 125 1.89 -6.04 -2.85
N SER A 126 0.78 -5.64 -2.22
CA SER A 126 0.76 -5.40 -0.77
C SER A 126 0.70 -6.68 0.06
N VAL A 127 0.44 -7.82 -0.57
CA VAL A 127 0.27 -9.11 0.09
C VAL A 127 1.39 -10.07 -0.32
N GLY A 128 2.10 -10.61 0.69
CA GLY A 128 3.11 -11.65 0.53
C GLY A 128 4.54 -11.22 0.87
N GLY A 129 4.75 -9.92 1.14
CA GLY A 129 6.04 -9.39 1.60
C GLY A 129 7.17 -9.55 0.60
N LYS A 130 6.87 -9.73 -0.69
CA LYS A 130 7.89 -9.64 -1.75
C LYS A 130 8.19 -8.16 -1.96
N THR A 131 9.46 -7.79 -1.82
CA THR A 131 9.91 -6.41 -1.96
C THR A 131 11.16 -6.40 -2.85
N GLY A 132 11.45 -5.30 -3.53
CA GLY A 132 12.66 -5.24 -4.35
C GLY A 132 12.71 -4.14 -5.39
N ILE A 133 13.73 -4.24 -6.22
CA ILE A 133 14.07 -3.31 -7.29
C ILE A 133 14.50 -4.07 -8.54
N ASN A 134 14.50 -3.35 -9.66
CA ASN A 134 14.97 -3.84 -10.94
C ASN A 134 16.49 -3.65 -11.08
N HIS A 135 17.10 -4.56 -11.83
CA HIS A 135 18.44 -4.41 -12.38
C HIS A 135 18.30 -4.12 -13.89
N PRO A 136 19.26 -3.43 -14.56
CA PRO A 136 19.19 -3.23 -16.02
C PRO A 136 19.01 -4.51 -16.84
N LEU A 137 19.44 -5.65 -16.31
CA LEU A 137 19.33 -6.97 -16.94
C LEU A 137 18.05 -7.75 -16.57
N GLY A 138 17.20 -7.24 -15.68
CA GLY A 138 15.97 -7.94 -15.33
C GLY A 138 15.16 -7.32 -14.21
N LYS A 139 13.85 -7.60 -14.24
CA LYS A 139 12.89 -7.06 -13.27
C LYS A 139 12.87 -7.87 -11.98
N ASN A 140 12.74 -7.17 -10.85
CA ASN A 140 12.57 -7.74 -9.50
C ASN A 140 13.64 -8.78 -9.10
N LEU A 141 14.87 -8.65 -9.61
CA LEU A 141 15.96 -9.60 -9.35
C LEU A 141 16.68 -9.35 -8.01
N ILE A 142 16.53 -8.15 -7.44
CA ILE A 142 17.21 -7.74 -6.21
C ILE A 142 16.13 -7.33 -5.21
N GLY A 143 16.08 -7.97 -4.05
CA GLY A 143 15.03 -7.71 -3.08
C GLY A 143 15.11 -8.56 -1.83
N ALA A 144 14.04 -8.52 -1.04
CA ALA A 144 13.91 -9.29 0.19
C ALA A 144 12.46 -9.75 0.39
N PHE A 145 12.30 -10.86 1.11
CA PHE A 145 11.02 -11.23 1.69
C PHE A 145 10.88 -10.54 3.05
N TYR A 146 10.04 -9.51 3.14
CA TYR A 146 9.88 -8.67 4.33
C TYR A 146 8.41 -8.27 4.52
N GLN A 147 7.82 -8.66 5.66
CA GLN A 147 6.39 -8.45 5.93
C GLN A 147 6.12 -7.08 6.56
N PRO A 148 5.07 -6.36 6.13
CA PRO A 148 4.64 -5.15 6.80
C PRO A 148 3.99 -5.47 8.15
N GLN A 149 3.98 -4.48 9.04
CA GLN A 149 3.20 -4.54 10.29
C GLN A 149 1.70 -4.57 10.01
N CYS A 150 1.27 -3.80 9.01
CA CYS A 150 -0.09 -3.85 8.47
C CYS A 150 -0.15 -3.33 7.03
N VAL A 151 -1.24 -3.66 6.36
CA VAL A 151 -1.65 -3.05 5.08
C VAL A 151 -2.96 -2.31 5.35
N LEU A 152 -3.02 -1.03 4.96
CA LEU A 152 -4.16 -0.15 5.13
C LEU A 152 -4.71 0.22 3.76
N ILE A 153 -5.82 -0.41 3.38
CA ILE A 153 -6.50 -0.15 2.10
C ILE A 153 -7.61 0.87 2.34
N ASP A 154 -7.52 2.00 1.65
CA ASP A 154 -8.56 3.02 1.56
C ASP A 154 -9.03 3.08 0.10
N THR A 155 -10.28 2.67 -0.14
CA THR A 155 -10.85 2.62 -1.49
C THR A 155 -11.07 3.99 -2.11
N ASP A 156 -11.16 5.06 -1.30
CA ASP A 156 -11.32 6.42 -1.82
C ASP A 156 -10.07 6.88 -2.58
N THR A 157 -8.92 6.25 -2.34
CA THR A 157 -7.69 6.52 -3.10
C THR A 157 -7.82 6.13 -4.58
N LEU A 158 -8.77 5.25 -4.93
CA LEU A 158 -9.01 4.84 -6.31
C LEU A 158 -9.79 5.89 -7.11
N ASN A 159 -10.44 6.86 -6.46
CA ASN A 159 -11.22 7.90 -7.15
C ASN A 159 -10.37 8.88 -7.97
N THR A 160 -9.06 8.96 -7.71
CA THR A 160 -8.13 9.77 -8.51
C THR A 160 -7.23 8.91 -9.39
N LEU A 161 -7.44 7.59 -9.43
CA LEU A 161 -6.61 6.67 -10.20
C LEU A 161 -7.01 6.74 -11.69
N PRO A 162 -6.07 6.89 -12.63
CA PRO A 162 -6.40 6.88 -14.05
C PRO A 162 -7.06 5.55 -14.48
N ASP A 163 -8.05 5.62 -15.38
CA ASP A 163 -8.80 4.45 -15.88
C ASP A 163 -7.92 3.33 -16.40
N ARG A 164 -6.77 3.67 -17.01
CA ARG A 164 -5.80 2.68 -17.50
C ARG A 164 -5.16 1.89 -16.35
N GLU A 165 -4.82 2.55 -15.25
CA GLU A 165 -4.24 1.90 -14.07
C GLU A 165 -5.30 1.08 -13.32
N LEU A 166 -6.54 1.56 -13.31
CA LEU A 166 -7.71 0.82 -12.83
C LEU A 166 -7.88 -0.51 -13.59
N ALA A 167 -7.95 -0.44 -14.92
CA ALA A 167 -8.09 -1.59 -15.80
C ALA A 167 -6.91 -2.57 -15.65
N SER A 168 -5.69 -2.05 -15.51
CA SER A 168 -4.50 -2.89 -15.28
C SER A 168 -4.60 -3.67 -13.97
N GLY A 169 -5.16 -3.09 -12.91
CA GLY A 169 -5.37 -3.79 -11.65
C GLY A 169 -6.50 -4.82 -11.74
N LEU A 170 -7.58 -4.52 -12.47
CA LEU A 170 -8.68 -5.46 -12.68
C LEU A 170 -8.24 -6.73 -13.44
N ALA A 171 -7.23 -6.63 -14.30
CA ALA A 171 -6.65 -7.83 -14.94
C ALA A 171 -6.13 -8.84 -13.91
N GLU A 172 -5.56 -8.37 -12.80
CA GLU A 172 -5.14 -9.25 -11.70
C GLU A 172 -6.34 -9.81 -10.94
N VAL A 173 -7.41 -9.04 -10.74
CA VAL A 173 -8.67 -9.53 -10.12
C VAL A 173 -9.27 -10.68 -10.94
N ILE A 174 -9.33 -10.50 -12.26
CA ILE A 174 -9.81 -11.52 -13.21
C ILE A 174 -8.96 -12.79 -13.16
N LYS A 175 -7.63 -12.63 -13.08
CA LYS A 175 -6.70 -13.76 -12.96
C LYS A 175 -7.12 -14.69 -11.81
N TYR A 176 -7.45 -14.16 -10.62
CA TYR A 176 -7.82 -15.02 -9.47
C TYR A 176 -9.10 -15.82 -9.70
N GLY A 177 -10.11 -15.21 -10.34
CA GLY A 177 -11.32 -15.92 -10.73
C GLY A 177 -11.01 -17.12 -11.63
N LEU A 178 -10.22 -16.88 -12.69
CA LEU A 178 -9.86 -17.91 -13.66
C LEU A 178 -9.02 -19.05 -13.08
N ILE A 179 -8.08 -18.75 -12.18
CA ILE A 179 -7.14 -19.79 -11.70
C ILE A 179 -7.67 -20.58 -10.50
N ARG A 180 -8.65 -20.05 -9.73
CA ARG A 180 -9.02 -20.62 -8.43
C ARG A 180 -10.47 -20.47 -7.99
N ASP A 181 -11.25 -19.56 -8.56
CA ASP A 181 -12.57 -19.22 -8.00
C ASP A 181 -13.59 -18.91 -9.11
N ALA A 182 -14.22 -19.97 -9.62
CA ALA A 182 -15.19 -19.88 -10.70
C ALA A 182 -16.42 -19.04 -10.31
N GLU A 183 -16.91 -19.16 -9.07
CA GLU A 183 -18.02 -18.35 -8.56
C GLU A 183 -17.65 -16.86 -8.53
N PHE A 184 -16.42 -16.54 -8.13
CA PHE A 184 -15.92 -15.18 -8.18
C PHE A 184 -15.77 -14.67 -9.62
N PHE A 185 -15.35 -15.51 -10.56
CA PHE A 185 -15.29 -15.15 -11.98
C PHE A 185 -16.69 -14.83 -12.54
N GLU A 186 -17.71 -15.66 -12.26
CA GLU A 186 -19.09 -15.39 -12.66
C GLU A 186 -19.64 -14.10 -12.03
N TRP A 187 -19.26 -13.81 -10.78
CA TRP A 187 -19.63 -12.56 -10.13
C TRP A 187 -18.96 -11.36 -10.80
N GLN A 188 -17.70 -11.49 -11.23
CA GLN A 188 -16.99 -10.43 -11.96
C GLN A 188 -17.67 -10.14 -13.31
N GLU A 189 -18.07 -11.16 -14.06
CA GLU A 189 -18.82 -10.99 -15.31
C GLU A 189 -20.10 -10.18 -15.11
N LYS A 190 -20.82 -10.42 -14.02
CA LYS A 190 -22.08 -9.71 -13.67
C LYS A 190 -21.86 -8.27 -13.18
N ASN A 191 -20.66 -7.92 -12.70
CA ASN A 191 -20.40 -6.64 -12.04
C ASN A 191 -19.31 -5.80 -12.70
N MET A 192 -18.75 -6.22 -13.84
CA MET A 192 -17.64 -5.54 -14.51
C MET A 192 -17.93 -4.08 -14.86
N GLU A 193 -19.15 -3.78 -15.33
CA GLU A 193 -19.55 -2.39 -15.62
C GLU A 193 -19.49 -1.49 -14.38
N LYS A 194 -19.86 -2.03 -13.21
CA LYS A 194 -19.79 -1.30 -11.93
C LYS A 194 -18.35 -1.11 -11.47
N LEU A 195 -17.53 -2.16 -11.59
CA LEU A 195 -16.09 -2.13 -11.28
C LEU A 195 -15.35 -1.06 -12.08
N MET A 196 -15.69 -0.92 -13.37
CA MET A 196 -15.12 0.08 -14.26
C MET A 196 -15.64 1.50 -14.00
N ALA A 197 -16.89 1.64 -13.52
CA ALA A 197 -17.50 2.95 -13.25
C ALA A 197 -17.00 3.58 -11.93
N SER A 198 -16.82 2.79 -10.87
CA SER A 198 -16.15 3.18 -9.63
C SER A 198 -15.99 1.96 -8.72
N LEU A 199 -14.74 1.62 -8.38
CA LEU A 199 -14.43 0.50 -7.49
C LEU A 199 -14.92 0.71 -6.03
N VAL A 200 -15.20 1.96 -5.63
CA VAL A 200 -15.77 2.29 -4.30
C VAL A 200 -17.13 1.63 -4.11
N LEU A 201 -17.93 1.49 -5.18
CA LEU A 201 -19.23 0.83 -5.12
C LEU A 201 -19.16 -0.69 -4.95
N VAL A 202 -17.97 -1.28 -5.09
CA VAL A 202 -17.81 -2.73 -5.20
C VAL A 202 -17.27 -3.35 -3.92
N TYR A 203 -16.28 -2.73 -3.26
CA TYR A 203 -15.83 -3.15 -1.92
C TYR A 203 -16.99 -3.09 -0.90
N SER A 204 -17.89 -2.10 -0.99
CA SER A 204 -19.09 -2.02 -0.14
C SER A 204 -20.10 -3.16 -0.35
N SER A 205 -20.04 -3.88 -1.48
CA SER A 205 -20.90 -5.04 -1.77
C SER A 205 -20.30 -6.38 -1.36
N LEU A 206 -19.00 -6.41 -1.07
CA LEU A 206 -18.20 -7.57 -0.71
C LEU A 206 -17.91 -7.61 0.81
N SER A 207 -17.79 -6.45 1.43
CA SER A 207 -17.68 -6.27 2.88
C SER A 207 -19.06 -6.34 3.56
N THR A 208 -19.25 -7.31 4.46
CA THR A 208 -20.41 -7.35 5.40
C THR A 208 -20.22 -6.41 6.60
N SER A 209 -19.15 -5.62 6.65
CA SER A 209 -18.82 -4.72 7.76
C SER A 209 -18.86 -3.26 7.33
N THR A 210 -19.65 -2.46 8.03
CA THR A 210 -20.03 -1.08 7.71
C THR A 210 -18.94 -0.03 7.90
N ASN A 211 -17.65 -0.34 7.68
CA ASN A 211 -16.57 0.64 7.76
C ASN A 211 -15.55 0.40 6.62
N ASP A 212 -15.36 1.41 5.76
CA ASP A 212 -14.57 1.41 4.52
C ASP A 212 -13.02 1.32 4.71
N ILE A 213 -12.55 0.70 5.80
CA ILE A 213 -11.13 0.46 6.09
C ILE A 213 -10.92 -1.02 6.33
N THR A 214 -10.25 -1.71 5.41
CA THR A 214 -9.79 -3.08 5.65
C THR A 214 -8.34 -3.01 6.16
N LEU A 215 -8.18 -3.01 7.49
CA LEU A 215 -6.88 -3.04 8.17
C LEU A 215 -6.44 -4.51 8.34
N TRP A 216 -5.39 -4.92 7.63
CA TRP A 216 -4.88 -6.28 7.71
C TRP A 216 -3.67 -6.37 8.64
N CYS A 217 -3.82 -7.10 9.75
CA CYS A 217 -2.72 -7.48 10.65
C CYS A 217 -2.30 -8.92 10.33
N PHE A 218 -1.01 -9.14 10.05
CA PHE A 218 -0.51 -10.46 9.66
C PHE A 218 0.00 -11.24 10.89
N PRO A 219 -0.66 -12.33 11.34
CA PRO A 219 0.02 -13.32 12.15
C PRO A 219 1.11 -13.99 11.30
N HIS A 220 2.28 -14.25 11.90
CA HIS A 220 3.34 -15.05 11.27
C HIS A 220 2.72 -16.37 10.76
N TYR A 221 2.86 -16.65 9.46
CA TYR A 221 2.33 -17.83 8.74
C TYR A 221 0.85 -17.78 8.28
N CYS A 222 0.45 -16.78 7.50
CA CYS A 222 -0.77 -16.89 6.68
C CYS A 222 -0.43 -17.24 5.22
N ASN A 223 -1.16 -18.19 4.64
CA ASN A 223 -0.98 -18.63 3.25
C ASN A 223 -1.29 -17.45 2.30
N GLN A 224 -0.28 -16.95 1.60
CA GLN A 224 -0.35 -15.73 0.76
C GLN A 224 -1.54 -15.74 -0.20
N TYR A 225 -1.94 -16.92 -0.70
CA TYR A 225 -3.04 -17.03 -1.66
C TYR A 225 -4.43 -16.91 -1.04
N ILE A 226 -4.62 -17.45 0.17
CA ILE A 226 -5.90 -17.32 0.89
C ILE A 226 -6.13 -15.85 1.22
N LEU A 227 -5.07 -15.15 1.61
CA LEU A 227 -5.13 -13.74 1.94
C LEU A 227 -5.49 -12.86 0.73
N LYS A 228 -4.94 -13.16 -0.46
CA LYS A 228 -5.27 -12.42 -1.70
C LYS A 228 -6.73 -12.65 -2.15
N LEU A 229 -7.23 -13.88 -2.05
CA LEU A 229 -8.64 -14.18 -2.33
C LEU A 229 -9.59 -13.52 -1.32
N TYR A 230 -9.18 -13.40 -0.05
CA TYR A 230 -9.98 -12.72 0.98
C TYR A 230 -10.02 -11.20 0.77
N VAL A 231 -8.89 -10.58 0.40
CA VAL A 231 -8.82 -9.16 0.03
C VAL A 231 -9.72 -8.83 -1.16
N MET A 232 -9.95 -9.79 -2.07
CA MET A 232 -10.85 -9.61 -3.23
C MET A 232 -12.32 -9.91 -2.93
N ARG A 233 -12.62 -10.60 -1.83
CA ARG A 233 -13.98 -10.97 -1.42
C ARG A 233 -14.57 -10.06 -0.34
N CYS A 234 -13.77 -9.18 0.25
CA CYS A 234 -14.18 -8.11 1.17
C CYS A 234 -14.05 -6.77 0.48
#